data_AF-A0A6B1EA89-F1
#
_entry.id   AF-A0A6B1EA89-F1
#
_cell.length_a   1.000
_cell.length_b   1.000
_cell.length_c   1.000
_cell.angle_alpha   90.00
_cell.angle_beta   90.00
_cell.angle_gamma   90.00
#
_symmetry.space_group_name_H-M   'P 1'
#
loop_
_entity.id
_entity.type
_entity.pdbx_description
1 polymer ?
#
loop_
_entity_poly.entity_id
_entity_poly.type
_entity_poly.pdbx_seq_one_letter_code
_entity_poly.pdbx_strand_id
1 'polypeptide(L)'
;MASECTDCVSVSDALAAAAGSDRALGPSELDHLATCLRCRAEQSRYRRLMEAMQSLREAPTSEDSRLESQILETLDVYGHRWARITNSGVAAAVGGIAAGAAATAGFIAARHRRAARLAS
;
A
#
# COMPACT_ATOMS: atom_id res chain seq x y z
N MET A 1 7.84 -14.26 36.93
CA MET A 1 7.45 -14.27 35.51
C MET A 1 8.74 -14.41 34.73
N ALA A 2 9.02 -15.63 34.26
CA ALA A 2 10.26 -15.97 33.61
C ALA A 2 10.34 -15.20 32.28
N SER A 3 11.33 -14.32 32.16
CA SER A 3 11.73 -13.74 30.89
C SER A 3 12.14 -14.91 30.00
N GLU A 4 11.27 -15.28 29.07
CA GLU A 4 11.58 -16.22 28.02
C GLU A 4 12.81 -15.67 27.30
N CYS A 5 13.91 -16.43 27.36
CA CYS A 5 15.25 -16.01 26.96
C CYS A 5 15.28 -15.71 25.46
N THR A 6 14.84 -14.50 25.09
CA THR A 6 14.91 -14.02 23.72
C THR A 6 16.39 -13.75 23.47
N ASP A 7 16.97 -14.48 22.51
CA ASP A 7 18.39 -14.37 22.22
C ASP A 7 18.69 -13.04 21.48
N CYS A 8 19.95 -12.62 21.50
CA CYS A 8 20.33 -11.38 20.82
C CYS A 8 20.16 -11.46 19.29
N VAL A 9 20.15 -12.67 18.71
CA VAL A 9 20.08 -12.86 17.26
C VAL A 9 18.68 -12.52 16.76
N SER A 10 17.66 -13.13 17.36
CA SER A 10 16.24 -12.84 17.06
C SER A 10 15.87 -11.38 17.30
N VAL A 11 16.37 -10.77 18.38
CA VAL A 11 16.16 -9.33 18.63
C VAL A 11 16.88 -8.46 17.59
N SER A 12 18.03 -8.88 17.06
CA SER A 12 18.74 -8.10 16.04
C SER A 12 17.95 -8.01 14.74
N ASP A 13 17.35 -9.11 14.30
CA ASP A 13 16.47 -9.13 13.13
C ASP A 13 15.21 -8.29 13.37
N ALA A 14 14.66 -8.35 14.59
CA ALA A 14 13.54 -7.51 15.01
C ALA A 14 13.84 -6.02 14.92
N LEU A 15 15.02 -5.61 15.40
CA LEU A 15 15.47 -4.22 15.40
C LEU A 15 15.62 -3.69 13.97
N ALA A 16 16.13 -4.49 13.05
CA ALA A 16 16.28 -4.10 11.65
C ALA A 16 14.92 -3.85 10.99
N ALA A 17 13.97 -4.79 11.14
CA ALA A 17 12.61 -4.64 10.61
C ALA A 17 11.87 -3.45 11.24
N ALA A 18 12.06 -3.22 12.54
CA ALA A 18 11.47 -2.08 13.23
C ALA A 18 12.05 -0.74 12.77
N ALA A 19 13.37 -0.68 12.50
CA ALA A 19 13.99 0.53 11.96
C ALA A 19 13.48 0.87 10.55
N GLY A 20 13.22 -0.15 9.72
CA GLY A 20 12.61 -0.01 8.40
C GLY A 20 11.14 0.41 8.40
N SER A 21 10.49 0.51 9.57
CA SER A 21 9.04 0.70 9.73
C SER A 21 8.19 -0.47 9.20
N ASP A 22 8.78 -1.66 9.04
CA ASP A 22 8.06 -2.87 8.58
C ASP A 22 7.22 -3.50 9.70
N ARG A 23 7.63 -3.33 10.97
CA ARG A 23 6.89 -3.80 12.15
C ARG A 23 7.22 -3.03 13.41
N ALA A 24 6.37 -3.11 14.43
CA ALA A 24 6.70 -2.66 15.78
C ALA A 24 7.46 -3.74 16.57
N LEU A 25 8.20 -3.31 17.61
CA LEU A 25 8.80 -4.22 18.59
C LEU A 25 7.74 -4.77 19.54
N GLY A 26 7.81 -6.07 19.83
CA GLY A 26 6.98 -6.75 20.80
C GLY A 26 7.46 -6.56 22.25
N PRO A 27 6.64 -6.95 23.25
CA PRO A 27 6.97 -6.78 24.67
C PRO A 27 8.27 -7.48 25.09
N SER A 28 8.51 -8.71 24.62
CA SER A 28 9.72 -9.47 24.94
C SER A 28 10.99 -8.83 24.37
N GLU A 29 10.92 -8.29 23.16
CA GLU A 29 12.01 -7.58 22.50
C GLU A 29 12.34 -6.28 23.25
N LEU A 30 11.31 -5.56 23.73
CA LEU A 30 11.48 -4.36 24.55
C LEU A 30 12.11 -4.67 25.92
N ASP A 31 11.69 -5.75 26.58
CA ASP A 31 12.28 -6.21 27.85
C ASP A 31 13.76 -6.59 27.67
N HIS A 32 14.08 -7.31 26.58
CA HIS A 32 15.48 -7.64 26.26
C HIS A 32 16.30 -6.37 25.98
N LEU A 33 15.76 -5.44 25.19
CA LEU A 33 16.40 -4.16 24.88
C LEU A 33 16.59 -3.30 26.14
N ALA A 34 15.72 -3.43 27.15
CA ALA A 34 15.84 -2.73 28.42
C ALA A 34 17.03 -3.21 29.27
N THR A 35 17.58 -4.38 29.00
CA THR A 35 18.65 -4.99 29.80
C THR A 35 19.95 -5.22 29.02
N CYS A 36 19.87 -5.44 27.70
CA CYS A 36 21.01 -5.79 26.87
C CYS A 36 21.65 -4.55 26.20
N LEU A 37 22.88 -4.20 26.64
CA LEU A 37 23.65 -3.08 26.06
C LEU A 37 24.03 -3.28 24.59
N ARG A 38 24.26 -4.53 24.16
CA ARG A 38 24.58 -4.84 22.76
C ARG A 38 23.41 -4.48 21.84
N CYS A 39 22.20 -4.92 22.17
CA CYS A 39 21.00 -4.64 21.38
C CYS A 39 20.65 -3.14 21.39
N ARG A 40 20.93 -2.42 22.48
CA ARG A 40 20.80 -0.95 22.53
C ARG A 40 21.76 -0.23 21.58
N ALA A 41 23.02 -0.67 21.55
CA ALA A 41 24.00 -0.13 20.61
C ALA A 41 23.56 -0.37 19.17
N GLU A 42 23.12 -1.58 18.85
CA GLU A 42 22.63 -1.93 17.50
C GLU A 42 21.38 -1.12 17.11
N GLN A 43 20.41 -0.96 18.02
CA GLN A 43 19.24 -0.11 17.78
C GLN A 43 19.66 1.34 17.45
N SER A 44 20.61 1.90 18.20
CA SER A 44 21.10 3.26 17.93
C SER A 44 21.77 3.39 16.57
N ARG A 45 22.45 2.32 16.10
CA ARG A 45 23.08 2.24 14.79
C ARG A 45 22.04 2.20 13.67
N TYR A 46 21.03 1.35 13.81
CA TYR A 46 19.93 1.30 12.84
C TYR A 46 19.18 2.62 12.76
N ARG A 47 18.90 3.28 13.90
CA ARG A 47 18.23 4.57 13.90
C ARG A 47 19.03 5.63 13.12
N ARG A 48 20.34 5.73 13.37
CA ARG A 48 21.23 6.65 12.64
C ARG A 48 21.29 6.34 11.15
N LEU A 49 21.31 5.06 10.77
CA LEU A 49 21.27 4.65 9.37
C LEU A 49 19.97 5.10 8.70
N MET A 50 18.83 4.91 9.36
CA MET A 50 17.53 5.33 8.82
C MET A 50 17.38 6.84 8.77
N GLU A 51 17.89 7.57 9.76
CA GLU A 51 17.98 9.04 9.74
C GLU A 51 18.81 9.52 8.53
N ALA A 52 19.93 8.87 8.22
CA ALA A 52 20.74 9.18 7.05
C ALA A 52 20.05 8.80 5.72
N MET A 53 19.32 7.69 5.68
CA MET A 53 18.53 7.32 4.50
C MET A 53 17.39 8.31 4.26
N GLN A 54 16.76 8.78 5.34
CA GLN A 54 15.69 9.78 5.28
C GLN A 54 16.24 11.13 4.81
N SER A 55 17.40 11.56 5.29
CA SER A 55 18.00 12.82 4.83
C SER A 55 18.37 12.79 3.35
N LEU A 56 18.80 11.64 2.83
CA LEU A 56 19.03 11.46 1.39
C LEU A 56 17.73 11.49 0.59
N ARG A 57 16.63 10.95 1.15
CA ARG A 57 15.30 10.97 0.52
C ARG A 57 14.72 12.38 0.46
N GLU A 58 14.93 13.16 1.51
CA GLU A 58 14.44 14.54 1.63
C GLU A 58 15.37 15.56 0.96
N ALA A 59 16.56 15.13 0.53
CA ALA A 59 17.49 16.00 -0.16
C ALA A 59 16.79 16.60 -1.40
N PRO A 60 16.78 17.94 -1.54
CA PRO A 60 16.08 18.58 -2.62
C PRO A 60 16.67 18.13 -3.96
N THR A 61 15.88 17.40 -4.73
CA THR A 61 16.22 17.10 -6.12
C THR A 61 15.88 18.31 -6.96
N SER A 62 16.80 18.70 -7.86
CA SER A 62 16.49 19.68 -8.90
C SER A 62 15.38 19.12 -9.77
N GLU A 63 14.15 19.59 -9.61
CA GLU A 63 13.06 19.26 -10.53
C GLU A 63 13.36 19.89 -11.88
N ASP A 64 13.58 19.06 -12.91
CA ASP A 64 13.58 19.53 -14.28
C ASP A 64 12.13 19.82 -14.68
N SER A 65 11.78 21.08 -14.87
CA SER A 65 10.42 21.50 -15.24
C SER A 65 9.95 20.88 -16.57
N ARG A 66 10.85 20.37 -17.41
CA ARG A 66 10.51 19.66 -18.65
C ARG A 66 10.09 18.22 -18.40
N LEU A 67 10.47 17.64 -17.26
CA LEU A 67 10.14 16.26 -16.91
C LEU A 67 8.62 16.11 -16.72
N GLU A 68 7.98 17.08 -16.09
CA GLU A 68 6.52 17.10 -15.92
C GLU A 68 5.81 17.05 -17.28
N SER A 69 6.19 17.93 -18.22
CA SER A 69 5.60 17.95 -19.55
C SER A 69 5.84 16.64 -20.31
N GLN A 70 7.03 16.04 -20.21
CA GLN A 70 7.33 14.75 -20.82
C GLN A 70 6.52 13.60 -20.23
N ILE A 71 6.31 13.59 -18.91
CA ILE A 71 5.47 12.58 -18.23
C ILE A 71 4.03 12.73 -18.71
N LEU A 72 3.48 13.94 -18.74
CA LEU A 72 2.11 14.19 -19.18
C LEU A 72 1.91 13.82 -20.65
N GLU A 73 2.84 14.19 -21.53
CA GLU A 73 2.81 13.80 -22.94
C GLU A 73 2.85 12.28 -23.10
N THR A 74 3.72 11.61 -22.34
CA THR A 74 3.81 10.14 -22.35
C THR A 74 2.48 9.51 -21.88
N LEU A 75 1.92 9.98 -20.77
CA LEU A 75 0.65 9.49 -20.24
C LEU A 75 -0.52 9.73 -21.20
N ASP A 76 -0.55 10.86 -21.90
CA ASP A 76 -1.58 11.17 -22.90
C ASP A 76 -1.52 10.19 -24.10
N VAL A 77 -0.32 9.91 -24.60
CA VAL A 77 -0.10 8.92 -25.68
C VAL A 77 -0.60 7.53 -25.27
N TYR A 78 -0.31 7.09 -24.04
CA TYR A 78 -0.79 5.79 -23.54
C TYR A 78 -2.29 5.81 -23.20
N GLY A 79 -2.81 6.92 -22.68
CA GLY A 79 -4.22 7.12 -22.37
C GLY A 79 -5.09 7.04 -23.62
N HIS A 80 -4.69 7.69 -24.71
CA HIS A 80 -5.35 7.60 -26.01
C HIS A 80 -5.27 6.21 -26.64
N ARG A 81 -4.21 5.46 -26.38
CA ARG A 81 -4.08 4.06 -26.84
C ARG A 81 -5.01 3.13 -26.05
N TRP A 82 -5.08 3.28 -24.73
CA TRP A 82 -5.96 2.47 -23.89
C TRP A 82 -7.44 2.81 -24.12
N ALA A 83 -7.77 4.09 -24.28
CA ALA A 83 -9.11 4.55 -24.67
C ALA A 83 -9.53 4.01 -26.05
N ARG A 84 -8.61 3.90 -27.02
CA ARG A 84 -8.92 3.26 -28.31
C ARG A 84 -9.14 1.75 -28.20
N ILE A 85 -8.39 1.05 -27.36
CA ILE A 85 -8.57 -0.39 -27.13
C ILE A 85 -9.91 -0.66 -26.45
N THR A 86 -10.27 0.10 -25.42
CA THR A 86 -11.58 -0.05 -24.74
C THR A 86 -12.75 0.38 -25.64
N ASN A 87 -12.58 1.44 -26.43
CA ASN A 87 -13.64 1.90 -27.34
C ASN A 87 -13.79 1.01 -28.59
N SER A 88 -12.72 0.32 -29.02
CA SER A 88 -12.79 -0.70 -30.10
C SER A 88 -13.57 -1.96 -29.71
N GLY A 89 -13.77 -2.21 -28.41
CA GLY A 89 -14.67 -3.25 -27.90
C GLY A 89 -16.13 -2.78 -27.72
N VAL A 90 -16.38 -1.47 -27.70
CA VAL A 90 -17.73 -0.88 -27.57
C VAL A 90 -18.33 -0.51 -28.93
N ALA A 91 -17.51 -0.30 -29.96
CA ALA A 91 -17.98 -0.03 -31.32
C ALA A 91 -18.77 -1.19 -31.96
N ALA A 92 -18.74 -2.40 -31.39
CA ALA A 92 -19.58 -3.53 -31.79
C ALA A 92 -20.92 -3.62 -31.03
N ALA A 93 -21.23 -2.65 -30.15
CA ALA A 93 -22.44 -2.66 -29.34
C ALA A 93 -23.19 -1.30 -29.34
N VAL A 94 -23.01 -0.48 -30.39
CA VAL A 94 -23.89 0.69 -30.65
C VAL A 94 -24.68 0.42 -31.93
N GLY A 95 -25.39 -0.70 -31.92
CA GLY A 95 -26.36 -1.12 -32.93
C GLY A 95 -27.64 -1.55 -32.24
N GLY A 96 -28.25 -0.64 -31.46
CA GLY A 96 -29.62 -0.79 -30.98
C GLY A 96 -29.78 -0.76 -29.46
N ILE A 97 -29.95 0.44 -28.89
CA ILE A 97 -30.87 0.65 -27.77
C ILE A 97 -31.50 2.04 -27.96
N ALA A 98 -32.66 2.07 -28.62
CA ALA A 98 -33.66 3.05 -28.27
C ALA A 98 -34.43 2.50 -27.05
N ALA A 99 -34.70 3.38 -26.08
CA ALA A 99 -35.47 3.18 -24.83
C ALA A 99 -34.71 2.61 -23.61
N GLY A 100 -34.65 3.42 -22.53
CA GLY A 100 -34.31 2.90 -21.20
C GLY A 100 -33.68 3.87 -20.20
N ALA A 101 -34.07 5.15 -20.16
CA ALA A 101 -33.70 6.04 -19.05
C ALA A 101 -34.49 5.68 -17.78
N ALA A 102 -34.10 4.62 -17.05
CA ALA A 102 -34.42 4.37 -15.63
C ALA A 102 -34.00 2.94 -15.20
N ALA A 103 -32.76 2.70 -14.79
CA ALA A 103 -32.39 1.40 -14.21
C ALA A 103 -31.16 1.44 -13.27
N THR A 104 -31.20 2.28 -12.22
CA THR A 104 -30.24 2.18 -11.10
C THR A 104 -30.90 1.85 -9.76
N ALA A 105 -32.16 1.37 -9.74
CA ALA A 105 -32.90 1.04 -8.50
C ALA A 105 -33.31 -0.45 -8.37
N GLY A 106 -32.89 -1.35 -9.27
CA GLY A 106 -33.39 -2.73 -9.32
C GLY A 106 -32.57 -3.80 -8.56
N PHE A 107 -31.25 -3.60 -8.39
CA PHE A 107 -30.38 -4.67 -7.91
C PHE A 107 -30.43 -4.91 -6.39
N ILE A 108 -30.83 -3.90 -5.60
CA ILE A 108 -30.89 -4.02 -4.13
C ILE A 108 -32.18 -4.74 -3.67
N ALA A 109 -33.30 -4.57 -4.38
CA ALA A 109 -34.59 -5.18 -4.01
C ALA A 109 -34.65 -6.70 -4.21
N ALA A 110 -33.85 -7.26 -5.13
CA ALA A 110 -33.86 -8.70 -5.43
C ALA A 110 -33.17 -9.54 -4.33
N ARG A 111 -32.24 -8.97 -3.56
CA ARG A 111 -31.48 -9.70 -2.53
C ARG A 111 -32.31 -9.93 -1.26
N HIS A 112 -33.17 -8.98 -0.88
CA HIS A 112 -34.03 -9.12 0.31
C HIS A 112 -35.11 -10.20 0.16
N ARG A 113 -35.64 -10.42 -1.05
CA ARG A 113 -36.70 -11.43 -1.27
C ARG A 113 -36.20 -12.88 -1.19
N ARG A 114 -34.91 -13.13 -1.40
CA ARG A 114 -34.32 -14.47 -1.28
C ARG A 114 -33.99 -14.84 0.16
N ALA A 115 -33.64 -13.87 1.01
CA ALA A 115 -33.41 -14.09 2.43
C ALA A 115 -34.69 -14.44 3.20
N ALA A 116 -35.84 -13.86 2.81
CA ALA A 116 -37.12 -14.12 3.46
C ALA A 116 -37.76 -15.49 3.11
N ARG A 117 -37.26 -16.20 2.08
CA ARG A 117 -37.78 -17.53 1.69
C ARG A 117 -36.95 -18.71 2.19
N LEU A 118 -35.83 -18.45 2.86
CA LEU A 118 -34.99 -19.48 3.49
C LEU A 118 -35.18 -19.53 5.02
N ALA A 119 -36.10 -18.73 5.55
CA ALA A 119 -36.47 -18.66 6.96
C ALA A 119 -37.92 -19.13 7.22
N SER A 120 -38.53 -19.84 6.26
CA SER A 120 -39.83 -20.51 6.40
C SER A 120 -39.67 -22.02 6.27
#